data_AF-A0A316MT66-F1
#
_entry.id   AF-A0A316MT66-F1
#
_cell.length_a   1.000
_cell.length_b   1.000
_cell.length_c   1.000
_cell.angle_alpha   90.00
_cell.angle_beta   90.00
_cell.angle_gamma   90.00
#
_symmetry.space_group_name_H-M   'P 1'
#
loop_
_entity.id
_entity.type
_entity.pdbx_description
1 polymer ?
#
loop_
_entity_poly.entity_id
_entity_poly.type
_entity_poly.pdbx_seq_one_letter_code
_entity_poly.pdbx_strand_id
1 'polypeptide(L)'
;MIRHDTLDKEAYTKLLTALVKEISITQTQFDNLVKSYEAVGKYIGEDPRLDGYSPLIFPQGSLRLGTIIQPVGKDDDLDVDLVIRLTGKSPHWTQADLKRIIGDRLKSHGTYKGMLDDEGRRCWTLLYRQKSESKSERYHMDILPSVAEAGYTRILNEVLSKAYSLEQAKRIAIRITDNESWDYCISKDILTWHSSNPDAYAYWFADRCRTSRVITEGRSIMAAIMPIGKLAKEKSVLQHVVQILKRHRDIMFRNDHDDKPISIIITTLAGMSYQGEENLVDALCNVSNSMESFICKNERNEFVVKNPVNPEENFADKWTSHPKRQHNFFLWLDAVKKDFANIFQSKGPLLRENLGKAVGADIAAAVSETLIKSHQSNIHNGIAKVTATGTIGTIGKSLNASNCFFGEE
;
A
#
# COMPACT_ATOMS: atom_id res chain seq x y z
N MET A 1 -24.27 -15.07 14.09
CA MET A 1 -23.50 -16.30 13.79
C MET A 1 -23.80 -16.67 12.34
N ILE A 2 -22.93 -16.30 11.41
CA ILE A 2 -23.15 -16.44 9.95
C ILE A 2 -22.92 -17.91 9.58
N ARG A 3 -23.91 -18.58 8.99
CA ARG A 3 -23.71 -19.89 8.37
C ARG A 3 -22.96 -19.68 7.06
N HIS A 4 -21.70 -20.09 7.01
CA HIS A 4 -20.83 -19.96 5.83
C HIS A 4 -21.18 -20.92 4.67
N ASP A 5 -22.18 -21.80 4.83
CA ASP A 5 -22.49 -22.88 3.89
C ASP A 5 -23.34 -22.50 2.67
N THR A 6 -23.81 -21.24 2.55
CA THR A 6 -24.63 -20.78 1.39
C THR A 6 -23.97 -19.68 0.54
N LEU A 7 -22.74 -19.27 0.89
CA LEU A 7 -22.02 -18.23 0.15
C LEU A 7 -21.35 -18.83 -1.10
N ASP A 8 -21.62 -18.26 -2.27
CA ASP A 8 -20.84 -18.53 -3.49
C ASP A 8 -19.46 -17.87 -3.39
N LYS A 9 -18.57 -18.48 -2.60
CA LYS A 9 -17.22 -17.98 -2.31
C LYS A 9 -16.40 -17.80 -3.59
N GLU A 10 -16.58 -18.66 -4.58
CA GLU A 10 -15.83 -18.57 -5.83
C GLU A 10 -16.23 -17.33 -6.63
N ALA A 11 -17.53 -17.07 -6.75
CA ALA A 11 -18.02 -15.90 -7.45
C ALA A 11 -17.61 -14.59 -6.77
N TYR A 12 -17.69 -14.49 -5.44
CA TYR A 12 -17.25 -13.30 -4.72
C TYR A 12 -15.73 -13.12 -4.74
N THR A 13 -14.94 -14.20 -4.71
CA THR A 13 -13.49 -14.10 -4.92
C THR A 13 -13.17 -13.55 -6.31
N LYS A 14 -13.88 -13.97 -7.36
CA LYS A 14 -13.73 -13.41 -8.71
C LYS A 14 -14.11 -11.92 -8.75
N LEU A 15 -15.22 -11.55 -8.10
CA LEU A 15 -15.66 -10.15 -7.96
C LEU A 15 -14.60 -9.27 -7.30
N LEU A 16 -14.10 -9.68 -6.13
CA LEU A 16 -13.09 -8.93 -5.38
C LEU A 16 -11.74 -8.88 -6.11
N THR A 17 -11.39 -9.94 -6.85
CA THR A 17 -10.18 -9.95 -7.68
C THR A 17 -10.30 -8.98 -8.86
N ALA A 18 -11.46 -8.94 -9.52
CA ALA A 18 -11.74 -7.96 -10.57
C ALA A 18 -11.70 -6.54 -10.01
N LEU A 19 -12.31 -6.29 -8.84
CA LEU A 19 -12.22 -5.02 -8.12
C LEU A 19 -10.76 -4.59 -7.91
N VAL A 20 -9.92 -5.47 -7.36
CA VAL A 20 -8.51 -5.13 -7.10
C VAL A 20 -7.77 -4.79 -8.39
N LYS A 21 -8.09 -5.45 -9.50
CA LYS A 21 -7.52 -5.14 -10.81
C LYS A 21 -7.89 -3.73 -11.27
N GLU A 22 -9.17 -3.33 -11.14
CA GLU A 22 -9.64 -1.99 -11.56
C GLU A 22 -9.03 -0.86 -10.72
N ILE A 23 -8.81 -1.08 -9.42
CA ILE A 23 -8.25 -0.06 -8.52
C ILE A 23 -6.72 -0.07 -8.47
N SER A 24 -6.04 -1.00 -9.14
CA SER A 24 -4.58 -1.07 -9.14
C SER A 24 -3.97 -0.11 -10.17
N ILE A 25 -2.74 0.33 -9.93
CA ILE A 25 -1.98 1.05 -10.95
C ILE A 25 -1.66 0.13 -12.13
N THR A 26 -1.66 0.70 -13.34
CA THR A 26 -1.27 0.01 -14.57
C THR A 26 0.24 -0.18 -14.63
N GLN A 27 0.70 -1.12 -15.47
CA GLN A 27 2.14 -1.30 -15.73
C GLN A 27 2.78 -0.02 -16.27
N THR A 28 2.10 0.70 -17.17
CA THR A 28 2.59 1.96 -17.73
C THR A 28 2.77 3.03 -16.66
N GLN A 29 1.79 3.17 -15.75
CA GLN A 29 1.92 4.10 -14.62
C GLN A 29 3.10 3.71 -13.72
N PHE A 30 3.25 2.43 -13.39
CA PHE A 30 4.39 1.95 -12.62
C PHE A 30 5.73 2.26 -13.30
N ASP A 31 5.86 1.96 -14.60
CA ASP A 31 7.10 2.22 -15.35
C ASP A 31 7.42 3.71 -15.41
N ASN A 32 6.41 4.56 -15.53
CA ASN A 32 6.57 6.01 -15.49
C ASN A 32 7.00 6.50 -14.10
N LEU A 33 6.47 5.91 -13.02
CA LEU A 33 6.91 6.19 -11.65
C LEU A 33 8.39 5.82 -11.46
N VAL A 34 8.78 4.61 -11.89
CA VAL A 34 10.17 4.12 -11.82
C VAL A 34 11.12 5.06 -12.54
N LYS A 35 10.83 5.37 -13.81
CA LYS A 35 11.65 6.31 -14.59
C LYS A 35 11.80 7.67 -13.90
N SER A 36 10.72 8.17 -13.28
CA SER A 36 10.72 9.49 -12.66
C SER A 36 11.55 9.51 -11.38
N TYR A 37 11.38 8.55 -10.46
CA TYR A 37 12.18 8.54 -9.24
C TYR A 37 13.64 8.17 -9.50
N GLU A 38 13.94 7.33 -10.49
CA GLU A 38 15.32 7.02 -10.87
C GLU A 38 16.03 8.25 -11.44
N ALA A 39 15.34 9.06 -12.24
CA ALA A 39 15.88 10.32 -12.76
C ALA A 39 16.15 11.34 -11.64
N VAL A 40 15.23 11.45 -10.67
CA VAL A 40 15.40 12.30 -9.49
C VAL A 40 16.57 11.81 -8.64
N GLY A 41 16.63 10.51 -8.36
CA GLY A 41 17.71 9.90 -7.57
C GLY A 41 19.08 10.07 -8.22
N LYS A 42 19.18 9.84 -9.53
CA LYS A 42 20.41 10.07 -10.29
C LYS A 42 20.85 11.53 -10.16
N TYR A 43 19.94 12.47 -10.40
CA TYR A 43 20.27 13.89 -10.35
C TYR A 43 20.73 14.35 -8.95
N ILE A 44 20.05 13.88 -7.89
CA ILE A 44 20.47 14.16 -6.52
C ILE A 44 21.82 13.51 -6.23
N GLY A 45 22.02 12.26 -6.67
CA GLY A 45 23.25 11.50 -6.45
C GLY A 45 24.50 12.07 -7.12
N GLU A 46 24.32 12.92 -8.14
CA GLU A 46 25.40 13.68 -8.81
C GLU A 46 25.75 15.00 -8.11
N ASP A 47 25.18 15.30 -6.93
CA ASP A 47 25.60 16.45 -6.13
C ASP A 47 26.99 16.21 -5.51
N PRO A 48 28.01 17.04 -5.81
CA PRO A 48 29.37 16.83 -5.31
C PRO A 48 29.48 16.81 -3.79
N ARG A 49 28.53 17.43 -3.07
CA ARG A 49 28.52 17.42 -1.59
C ARG A 49 28.21 16.02 -1.05
N LEU A 50 27.60 15.15 -1.85
CA LEU A 50 27.23 13.78 -1.48
C LEU A 50 28.29 12.74 -1.90
N ASP A 51 29.38 13.18 -2.53
CA ASP A 51 30.49 12.31 -2.94
C ASP A 51 31.03 11.51 -1.75
N GLY A 52 31.19 10.20 -1.95
CA GLY A 52 31.65 9.27 -0.91
C GLY A 52 30.54 8.73 0.01
N TYR A 53 29.29 9.23 -0.08
CA TYR A 53 28.17 8.75 0.74
C TYR A 53 27.17 7.86 -0.01
N SER A 54 27.47 7.48 -1.25
CA SER A 54 26.71 6.51 -2.06
C SER A 54 25.18 6.64 -1.94
N PRO A 55 24.61 7.81 -2.32
CA PRO A 55 23.17 8.05 -2.22
C PRO A 55 22.38 7.00 -3.02
N LEU A 56 21.42 6.36 -2.35
CA LEU A 56 20.49 5.41 -2.95
C LEU A 56 19.06 5.92 -2.78
N ILE A 57 18.36 6.14 -3.88
CA ILE A 57 16.92 6.37 -3.86
C ILE A 57 16.16 5.05 -4.01
N PHE A 58 15.10 4.87 -3.25
CA PHE A 58 14.22 3.71 -3.40
C PHE A 58 12.81 4.01 -2.89
N PRO A 59 11.78 3.33 -3.42
CA PRO A 59 10.42 3.51 -2.94
C PRO A 59 10.21 2.88 -1.56
N GLN A 60 9.40 3.54 -0.74
CA GLN A 60 8.84 3.03 0.49
C GLN A 60 7.30 3.02 0.42
N GLY A 61 6.64 2.81 1.56
CA GLY A 61 5.19 2.97 1.67
C GLY A 61 4.40 2.05 0.72
N SER A 62 3.28 2.54 0.22
CA SER A 62 2.33 1.70 -0.52
C SER A 62 2.88 1.14 -1.83
N LEU A 63 3.77 1.87 -2.50
CA LEU A 63 4.45 1.41 -3.71
C LEU A 63 5.37 0.22 -3.40
N ARG A 64 6.18 0.32 -2.34
CA ARG A 64 7.09 -0.75 -1.90
C ARG A 64 6.34 -2.01 -1.48
N LEU A 65 5.21 -1.84 -0.80
CA LEU A 65 4.40 -2.94 -0.29
C LEU A 65 3.50 -3.60 -1.36
N GLY A 66 3.43 -3.03 -2.57
CA GLY A 66 2.53 -3.50 -3.63
C GLY A 66 1.04 -3.22 -3.35
N THR A 67 0.75 -2.26 -2.47
CA THR A 67 -0.61 -1.90 -2.03
C THR A 67 -1.06 -0.51 -2.49
N ILE A 68 -0.32 0.11 -3.41
CA ILE A 68 -0.73 1.34 -4.09
C ILE A 68 -2.03 1.11 -4.87
N ILE A 69 -2.92 2.10 -4.84
CA ILE A 69 -4.23 2.07 -5.51
C ILE A 69 -4.44 3.38 -6.28
N GLN A 70 -5.30 3.34 -7.29
CA GLN A 70 -5.74 4.53 -8.01
C GLN A 70 -6.49 5.47 -7.06
N PRO A 71 -6.28 6.80 -7.18
CA PRO A 71 -7.04 7.79 -6.45
C PRO A 71 -8.55 7.68 -6.71
N VAL A 72 -9.35 8.21 -5.78
CA VAL A 72 -10.82 8.32 -5.93
C VAL A 72 -11.20 9.66 -6.53
N GLY A 73 -10.65 10.75 -6.00
CA GLY A 73 -10.89 12.09 -6.52
C GLY A 73 -10.36 12.21 -7.94
N LYS A 74 -11.12 12.90 -8.80
CA LYS A 74 -10.70 13.16 -10.18
C LYS A 74 -9.46 14.04 -10.27
N ASP A 75 -9.11 14.71 -9.18
CA ASP A 75 -7.95 15.61 -9.04
C ASP A 75 -6.97 15.14 -7.96
N ASP A 76 -7.17 13.95 -7.40
CA ASP A 76 -6.24 13.37 -6.43
C ASP A 76 -5.04 12.76 -7.17
N ASP A 77 -3.86 12.97 -6.62
CA ASP A 77 -2.60 12.48 -7.14
C ASP A 77 -2.25 11.10 -6.56
N LEU A 78 -1.40 10.35 -7.26
CA LEU A 78 -0.79 9.15 -6.69
C LEU A 78 0.30 9.54 -5.67
N ASP A 79 0.20 9.05 -4.44
CA ASP A 79 1.22 9.26 -3.42
C ASP A 79 2.39 8.27 -3.58
N VAL A 80 3.60 8.81 -3.75
CA VAL A 80 4.83 8.04 -3.98
C VAL A 80 5.86 8.44 -2.93
N ASP A 81 5.93 7.63 -1.89
CA ASP A 81 6.94 7.78 -0.84
C ASP A 81 8.30 7.23 -1.31
N LEU A 82 9.33 8.06 -1.28
CA LEU A 82 10.70 7.69 -1.57
C LEU A 82 11.60 7.96 -0.36
N VAL A 83 12.64 7.16 -0.24
CA VAL A 83 13.75 7.40 0.68
C VAL A 83 14.99 7.65 -0.15
N ILE A 84 15.72 8.72 0.15
CA ILE A 84 17.11 8.85 -0.25
C ILE A 84 17.99 8.52 0.95
N ARG A 85 18.74 7.43 0.84
CA ARG A 85 19.61 6.91 1.90
C ARG A 85 21.06 7.11 1.54
N LEU A 86 21.77 7.81 2.41
CA LEU A 86 23.22 7.89 2.38
C LEU A 86 23.83 6.75 3.21
N THR A 87 24.97 6.19 2.80
CA THR A 87 25.73 5.18 3.58
C THR A 87 26.54 5.78 4.74
N GLY A 88 26.45 7.09 4.92
CA GLY A 88 27.10 7.88 5.95
C GLY A 88 26.80 9.37 5.72
N LYS A 89 27.43 10.25 6.49
CA LYS A 89 27.35 11.70 6.27
C LYS A 89 28.63 12.37 6.74
N SER A 90 28.80 13.65 6.41
CA SER A 90 29.85 14.45 7.04
C SER A 90 29.63 14.50 8.57
N PRO A 91 30.70 14.39 9.38
CA PRO A 91 30.59 14.50 10.84
C PRO A 91 30.10 15.89 11.29
N HIS A 92 30.10 16.89 10.39
CA HIS A 92 29.63 18.24 10.69
C HIS A 92 28.17 18.50 10.33
N TRP A 93 27.52 17.62 9.57
CA TRP A 93 26.14 17.82 9.14
C TRP A 93 25.15 17.52 10.25
N THR A 94 24.18 18.41 10.39
CA THR A 94 22.95 18.21 11.16
C THR A 94 21.84 17.65 10.25
N GLN A 95 20.65 17.39 10.80
CA GLN A 95 19.48 17.04 9.98
C GLN A 95 19.15 18.16 9.01
N ALA A 96 19.25 19.41 9.48
CA ALA A 96 19.04 20.60 8.66
C ALA A 96 20.00 20.71 7.49
N ASP A 97 21.28 20.36 7.69
CA ASP A 97 22.26 20.37 6.60
C ASP A 97 21.94 19.33 5.54
N LEU A 98 21.64 18.10 5.94
CA LEU A 98 21.27 17.06 4.99
C LEU A 98 20.02 17.47 4.20
N LYS A 99 18.96 17.91 4.90
CA LYS A 99 17.72 18.31 4.26
C LYS A 99 17.92 19.48 3.31
N ARG A 100 18.72 20.49 3.70
CA ARG A 100 19.10 21.63 2.86
C ARG A 100 19.92 21.21 1.64
N ILE A 101 20.88 20.30 1.76
CA ILE A 101 21.68 19.82 0.62
C ILE A 101 20.76 19.22 -0.46
N ILE A 102 19.84 18.34 -0.07
CA ILE A 102 18.86 17.75 -1.00
C ILE A 102 17.94 18.82 -1.58
N GLY A 103 17.41 19.72 -0.75
CA GLY A 103 16.52 20.80 -1.19
C GLY A 103 17.19 21.78 -2.16
N ASP A 104 18.40 22.23 -1.85
CA ASP A 104 19.21 23.11 -2.70
C ASP A 104 19.47 22.45 -4.06
N ARG A 105 19.77 21.14 -4.06
CA ARG A 105 19.99 20.39 -5.28
C ARG A 105 18.73 20.40 -6.15
N LEU A 106 17.58 20.04 -5.59
CA LEU A 106 16.29 20.08 -6.30
C LEU A 106 15.97 21.48 -6.83
N LYS A 107 16.17 22.53 -6.01
CA LYS A 107 15.94 23.94 -6.38
C LYS A 107 16.90 24.44 -7.47
N SER A 108 18.06 23.82 -7.63
CA SER A 108 19.03 24.18 -8.67
C SER A 108 18.69 23.61 -10.05
N HIS A 109 17.80 22.62 -10.14
CA HIS A 109 17.34 22.06 -11.41
C HIS A 109 16.21 22.90 -12.00
N GLY A 110 16.31 23.29 -13.27
CA GLY A 110 15.27 24.09 -13.95
C GLY A 110 13.87 23.47 -13.86
N THR A 111 13.76 22.18 -14.21
CA THR A 111 12.50 21.41 -14.12
C THR A 111 12.03 21.16 -12.68
N TYR A 112 12.85 20.55 -11.81
CA TYR A 112 12.40 20.17 -10.46
C TYR A 112 12.08 21.37 -9.57
N LYS A 113 12.77 22.51 -9.74
CA LYS A 113 12.43 23.76 -9.05
C LYS A 113 10.97 24.16 -9.28
N GLY A 114 10.47 24.02 -10.51
CA GLY A 114 9.09 24.35 -10.85
C GLY A 114 8.05 23.31 -10.40
N MET A 115 8.49 22.15 -9.93
CA MET A 115 7.64 21.07 -9.41
C MET A 115 7.68 20.99 -7.88
N LEU A 116 8.63 21.66 -7.24
CA LEU A 116 8.85 21.56 -5.80
C LEU A 116 7.71 22.27 -5.06
N ASP A 117 7.09 21.56 -4.14
CA ASP A 117 6.14 22.12 -3.18
C ASP A 117 6.88 22.73 -1.97
N ASP A 118 6.12 23.26 -1.02
CA ASP A 118 6.66 23.73 0.25
C ASP A 118 7.42 22.63 1.01
N GLU A 119 8.39 23.04 1.84
CA GLU A 119 9.19 22.10 2.62
C GLU A 119 8.30 21.39 3.66
N GLY A 120 7.98 20.11 3.42
CA GLY A 120 7.28 19.27 4.37
C GLY A 120 8.12 18.99 5.62
N ARG A 121 7.52 18.48 6.71
CA ARG A 121 8.23 18.25 7.99
C ARG A 121 9.51 17.40 7.84
N ARG A 122 9.39 16.29 7.12
CA ARG A 122 10.47 15.30 6.96
C ARG A 122 11.00 15.17 5.53
N CYS A 123 10.16 15.42 4.54
CA CYS A 123 10.46 15.20 3.12
C CYS A 123 10.48 16.50 2.31
N TRP A 124 10.98 16.39 1.09
CA TRP A 124 10.73 17.33 0.00
C TRP A 124 9.72 16.72 -0.96
N THR A 125 8.71 17.48 -1.39
CA THR A 125 7.66 16.97 -2.26
C THR A 125 7.79 17.55 -3.66
N LEU A 126 7.78 16.70 -4.69
CA LEU A 126 7.67 17.11 -6.09
C LEU A 126 6.26 16.81 -6.61
N LEU A 127 5.57 17.84 -7.07
CA LEU A 127 4.29 17.78 -7.78
C LEU A 127 4.55 17.40 -9.24
N TYR A 128 4.58 16.10 -9.52
CA TYR A 128 4.97 15.59 -10.83
C TYR A 128 3.79 15.55 -11.80
N ARG A 129 4.05 15.81 -13.09
CA ARG A 129 3.08 15.70 -14.19
C ARG A 129 1.76 16.47 -13.99
N GLN A 130 1.77 17.56 -13.22
CA GLN A 130 0.59 18.40 -12.96
C GLN A 130 -0.10 18.93 -14.24
N LYS A 131 0.68 19.12 -15.31
CA LYS A 131 0.18 19.56 -16.63
C LYS A 131 -0.30 18.42 -17.54
N SER A 132 -0.27 17.17 -17.11
CA SER A 132 -0.75 16.03 -17.92
C SER A 132 -2.26 16.13 -18.12
N GLU A 133 -2.71 15.89 -19.36
CA GLU A 133 -4.13 15.71 -19.69
C GLU A 133 -4.70 14.44 -19.05
N SER A 134 -3.85 13.42 -18.88
CA SER A 134 -4.18 12.21 -18.13
C SER A 134 -3.92 12.43 -16.65
N LYS A 135 -4.97 12.80 -15.91
CA LYS A 135 -4.90 13.07 -14.47
C LYS A 135 -4.42 11.86 -13.66
N SER A 136 -4.67 10.63 -14.13
CA SER A 136 -4.14 9.39 -13.55
C SER A 136 -2.61 9.26 -13.64
N GLU A 137 -1.93 10.17 -14.36
CA GLU A 137 -0.46 10.22 -14.41
C GLU A 137 0.14 11.24 -13.45
N ARG A 138 -0.66 11.97 -12.67
CA ARG A 138 -0.15 12.88 -11.65
C ARG A 138 0.27 12.12 -10.40
N TYR A 139 1.34 12.57 -9.77
CA TYR A 139 1.80 12.02 -8.50
C TYR A 139 2.53 13.06 -7.67
N HIS A 140 2.32 12.95 -6.35
CA HIS A 140 3.16 13.57 -5.34
C HIS A 140 4.32 12.63 -5.02
N MET A 141 5.54 13.12 -5.20
CA MET A 141 6.75 12.36 -4.92
C MET A 141 7.43 12.91 -3.67
N ASP A 142 7.25 12.24 -2.55
CA ASP A 142 7.83 12.60 -1.26
C ASP A 142 9.21 11.99 -1.11
N ILE A 143 10.24 12.83 -1.06
CA ILE A 143 11.64 12.41 -0.96
C ILE A 143 12.10 12.63 0.47
N LEU A 144 12.25 11.54 1.23
CA LEU A 144 12.72 11.55 2.62
C LEU A 144 14.26 11.42 2.70
N PRO A 145 14.99 12.46 3.11
CA PRO A 145 16.42 12.35 3.37
C PRO A 145 16.72 11.48 4.58
N SER A 146 17.69 10.59 4.44
CA SER A 146 18.09 9.67 5.50
C SER A 146 19.56 9.26 5.42
N VAL A 147 20.07 8.78 6.55
CA VAL A 147 21.43 8.26 6.71
C VAL A 147 21.35 6.87 7.33
N ALA A 148 22.11 5.95 6.78
CA ALA A 148 22.30 4.61 7.33
C ALA A 148 23.54 4.58 8.23
N GLU A 149 23.54 3.70 9.22
CA GLU A 149 24.72 3.41 10.03
C GLU A 149 25.78 2.63 9.23
N ALA A 150 27.03 2.68 9.68
CA ALA A 150 28.14 2.01 9.01
C ALA A 150 27.88 0.49 8.88
N GLY A 151 28.13 -0.06 7.70
CA GLY A 151 27.90 -1.49 7.42
C GLY A 151 26.46 -1.87 7.06
N TYR A 152 25.56 -0.89 6.92
CA TYR A 152 24.17 -1.11 6.53
C TYR A 152 23.98 -2.10 5.37
N THR A 153 24.65 -1.89 4.24
CA THR A 153 24.50 -2.74 3.04
C THR A 153 24.87 -4.20 3.30
N ARG A 154 25.93 -4.43 4.10
CA ARG A 154 26.34 -5.78 4.50
C ARG A 154 25.28 -6.43 5.38
N ILE A 155 24.76 -5.69 6.37
CA ILE A 155 23.72 -6.18 7.29
C ILE A 155 22.43 -6.44 6.50
N LEU A 156 22.04 -5.55 5.59
CA LEU A 156 20.87 -5.73 4.73
C LEU A 156 20.97 -7.04 3.92
N ASN A 157 22.10 -7.27 3.25
CA ASN A 157 22.31 -8.50 2.49
C ASN A 157 22.30 -9.75 3.39
N GLU A 158 22.84 -9.65 4.60
CA GLU A 158 22.77 -10.73 5.61
C GLU A 158 21.32 -11.02 6.04
N VAL A 159 20.53 -9.97 6.31
CA VAL A 159 19.12 -10.09 6.73
C VAL A 159 18.29 -10.70 5.61
N LEU A 160 18.47 -10.24 4.37
CA LEU A 160 17.67 -10.66 3.22
C LEU A 160 18.03 -12.05 2.68
N SER A 161 19.22 -12.58 3.02
CA SER A 161 19.66 -13.91 2.60
C SER A 161 19.21 -15.04 3.55
N LYS A 162 18.66 -14.70 4.71
CA LYS A 162 18.19 -15.65 5.73
C LYS A 162 16.66 -15.74 5.76
N ALA A 163 16.15 -16.73 6.48
CA ALA A 163 14.73 -16.74 6.84
C ALA A 163 14.40 -15.51 7.71
N TYR A 164 13.17 -15.02 7.60
CA TYR A 164 12.76 -13.83 8.33
C TYR A 164 12.98 -13.97 9.84
N SER A 165 13.57 -12.92 10.41
CA SER A 165 13.73 -12.75 11.85
C SER A 165 13.51 -11.28 12.16
N LEU A 166 12.53 -11.02 13.04
CA LEU A 166 12.21 -9.67 13.47
C LEU A 166 13.41 -8.98 14.14
N GLU A 167 14.15 -9.70 14.97
CA GLU A 167 15.35 -9.18 15.64
C GLU A 167 16.46 -8.82 14.65
N GLN A 168 16.60 -9.60 13.58
CA GLN A 168 17.55 -9.28 12.51
C GLN A 168 17.09 -8.08 11.68
N ALA A 169 15.80 -7.99 11.37
CA ALA A 169 15.22 -6.87 10.62
C ALA A 169 15.36 -5.53 11.38
N LYS A 170 15.30 -5.52 12.71
CA LYS A 170 15.54 -4.30 13.51
C LYS A 170 16.93 -3.69 13.29
N ARG A 171 17.93 -4.48 12.87
CA ARG A 171 19.31 -4.03 12.63
C ARG A 171 19.50 -3.18 11.38
N ILE A 172 18.50 -3.09 10.50
CA ILE A 172 18.56 -2.34 9.23
C ILE A 172 17.77 -1.02 9.30
N ALA A 173 17.80 -0.37 10.47
CA ALA A 173 17.22 0.96 10.65
C ALA A 173 18.03 2.05 9.95
N ILE A 174 17.33 3.13 9.60
CA ILE A 174 17.88 4.37 9.06
C ILE A 174 17.56 5.53 10.02
N ARG A 175 18.26 6.64 9.84
CA ARG A 175 18.04 7.89 10.58
C ARG A 175 17.51 8.94 9.62
N ILE A 176 16.37 9.54 9.94
CA ILE A 176 15.63 10.42 9.03
C ILE A 176 15.66 11.87 9.50
N THR A 177 15.44 12.80 8.59
CA THR A 177 15.29 14.23 8.94
C THR A 177 13.90 14.54 9.47
N ASP A 178 13.82 15.41 10.48
CA ASP A 178 12.58 15.91 11.05
C ASP A 178 12.77 17.37 11.51
N ASN A 179 12.20 18.34 10.78
CA ASN A 179 12.38 19.77 11.08
C ASN A 179 11.62 20.26 12.32
N GLU A 180 10.77 19.42 12.90
CA GLU A 180 10.13 19.67 14.20
C GLU A 180 10.91 19.04 15.36
N SER A 181 12.00 18.31 15.08
CA SER A 181 12.87 17.80 16.14
C SER A 181 13.63 18.93 16.83
N TRP A 182 13.71 18.88 18.16
CA TRP A 182 14.41 19.90 18.97
C TRP A 182 15.90 20.01 18.61
N ASP A 183 16.50 18.94 18.10
CA ASP A 183 17.92 18.84 17.75
C ASP A 183 18.20 19.03 16.24
N TYR A 184 17.18 19.40 15.45
CA TYR A 184 17.24 19.45 13.97
C TYR A 184 18.44 20.25 13.42
N CYS A 185 18.72 21.43 13.98
CA CYS A 185 19.82 22.31 13.58
C CYS A 185 21.09 22.15 14.44
N ILE A 186 21.11 21.22 15.39
CA ILE A 186 22.14 21.17 16.45
C ILE A 186 22.89 19.84 16.42
N SER A 187 22.16 18.72 16.39
CA SER A 187 22.79 17.41 16.55
C SER A 187 23.51 16.99 15.28
N LYS A 188 24.81 16.74 15.44
CA LYS A 188 25.69 16.13 14.44
C LYS A 188 25.81 14.61 14.63
N ASP A 189 25.34 14.09 15.75
CA ASP A 189 25.35 12.67 16.04
C ASP A 189 24.12 12.02 15.40
N ILE A 190 24.33 11.09 14.46
CA ILE A 190 23.24 10.39 13.78
C ILE A 190 22.39 9.58 14.75
N LEU A 191 22.94 9.16 15.90
CA LEU A 191 22.23 8.29 16.83
C LEU A 191 21.13 9.03 17.59
N THR A 192 21.17 10.37 17.66
CA THR A 192 20.09 11.17 18.26
C THR A 192 18.96 11.45 17.27
N TRP A 193 19.21 11.27 15.97
CA TRP A 193 18.20 11.51 14.94
C TRP A 193 17.09 10.46 15.03
N HIS A 194 15.91 10.81 14.53
CA HIS A 194 14.77 9.90 14.58
C HIS A 194 15.05 8.60 13.80
N SER A 195 14.85 7.46 14.48
CA SER A 195 15.02 6.13 13.89
C SER A 195 13.77 5.71 13.12
N SER A 196 13.95 5.23 11.89
CA SER A 196 12.89 4.61 11.09
C SER A 196 13.40 3.34 10.42
N ASN A 197 12.53 2.41 10.07
CA ASN A 197 12.94 1.15 9.47
C ASN A 197 11.98 0.65 8.36
N PRO A 198 11.91 1.37 7.23
CA PRO A 198 11.01 1.04 6.13
C PRO A 198 11.35 -0.32 5.48
N ASP A 199 12.63 -0.69 5.38
CA ASP A 199 13.03 -1.98 4.82
C ASP A 199 12.63 -3.15 5.72
N ALA A 200 12.76 -3.03 7.06
CA ALA A 200 12.25 -4.05 7.97
C ALA A 200 10.73 -4.13 7.93
N TYR A 201 10.02 -3.01 7.86
CA TYR A 201 8.56 -3.01 7.77
C TYR A 201 8.10 -3.72 6.49
N ALA A 202 8.73 -3.42 5.35
CA ALA A 202 8.50 -4.16 4.11
C ALA A 202 8.81 -5.66 4.28
N TYR A 203 9.89 -6.00 4.99
CA TYR A 203 10.25 -7.40 5.22
C TYR A 203 9.20 -8.13 6.04
N TRP A 204 8.76 -7.52 7.14
CA TRP A 204 7.68 -8.00 7.97
C TRP A 204 6.37 -8.14 7.18
N PHE A 205 6.02 -7.18 6.33
CA PHE A 205 4.78 -7.29 5.55
C PHE A 205 4.88 -8.39 4.48
N ALA A 206 6.05 -8.59 3.87
CA ALA A 206 6.30 -9.69 2.93
C ALA A 206 6.14 -11.04 3.63
N ASP A 207 6.70 -11.08 4.84
CA ASP A 207 6.58 -12.17 5.79
C ASP A 207 5.14 -12.41 6.26
N ARG A 208 4.28 -11.39 6.24
CA ARG A 208 2.84 -11.56 6.45
C ARG A 208 2.09 -12.10 5.24
N CYS A 209 2.59 -11.81 4.04
CA CYS A 209 2.00 -12.21 2.77
C CYS A 209 2.30 -13.66 2.35
N ARG A 210 3.21 -14.36 3.02
CA ARG A 210 3.60 -15.73 2.61
C ARG A 210 2.42 -16.69 2.70
N THR A 211 2.27 -17.48 1.65
CA THR A 211 1.38 -18.63 1.55
C THR A 211 2.18 -19.92 1.69
N SER A 212 1.47 -21.03 1.91
CA SER A 212 2.00 -22.40 1.86
C SER A 212 2.95 -22.62 0.66
N ARG A 213 2.54 -22.15 -0.52
CA ARG A 213 3.28 -22.25 -1.78
C ARG A 213 4.62 -21.50 -1.80
N VAL A 214 4.69 -20.29 -1.25
CA VAL A 214 5.94 -19.49 -1.21
C VAL A 214 6.99 -20.17 -0.32
N ILE A 215 6.54 -20.87 0.73
CA ILE A 215 7.40 -21.63 1.64
C ILE A 215 8.02 -22.84 0.92
N THR A 216 7.23 -23.54 0.09
CA THR A 216 7.69 -24.75 -0.62
C THR A 216 8.68 -24.44 -1.74
N GLU A 217 8.58 -23.30 -2.42
CA GLU A 217 9.44 -22.95 -3.56
C GLU A 217 10.82 -22.38 -3.18
N GLY A 218 11.10 -22.15 -1.88
CA GLY A 218 12.42 -21.71 -1.40
C GLY A 218 12.91 -20.35 -1.93
N ARG A 219 12.02 -19.54 -2.50
CA ARG A 219 12.36 -18.21 -3.04
C ARG A 219 12.56 -17.19 -1.92
N SER A 220 13.42 -16.19 -2.14
CA SER A 220 13.48 -15.02 -1.25
C SER A 220 12.10 -14.36 -1.22
N ILE A 221 11.45 -14.37 -0.05
CA ILE A 221 10.09 -13.82 0.18
C ILE A 221 10.03 -12.37 -0.32
N MET A 222 11.09 -11.59 -0.06
CA MET A 222 11.18 -10.21 -0.52
C MET A 222 11.24 -10.09 -2.03
N ALA A 223 12.07 -10.91 -2.70
CA ALA A 223 12.15 -10.87 -4.16
C ALA A 223 10.86 -11.34 -4.83
N ALA A 224 10.13 -12.27 -4.21
CA ALA A 224 8.88 -12.81 -4.74
C ALA A 224 7.69 -11.84 -4.54
N ILE A 225 7.57 -11.23 -3.36
CA ILE A 225 6.37 -10.48 -2.96
C ILE A 225 6.56 -8.97 -3.16
N MET A 226 7.79 -8.46 -3.01
CA MET A 226 8.14 -7.03 -3.14
C MET A 226 9.44 -6.85 -3.93
N PRO A 227 9.47 -7.22 -5.23
CA PRO A 227 10.64 -7.00 -6.04
C PRO A 227 10.95 -5.50 -6.14
N ILE A 228 12.22 -5.12 -5.96
CA ILE A 228 12.67 -3.73 -6.12
C ILE A 228 12.62 -3.38 -7.62
N GLY A 229 12.04 -2.23 -7.96
CA GLY A 229 12.02 -1.71 -9.33
C GLY A 229 11.16 -2.52 -10.32
N LYS A 230 10.36 -3.48 -9.85
CA LYS A 230 9.46 -4.27 -10.70
C LYS A 230 8.06 -4.29 -10.10
N LEU A 231 7.05 -4.25 -10.97
CA LEU A 231 5.69 -4.53 -10.57
C LEU A 231 5.56 -6.03 -10.37
N ALA A 232 5.12 -6.46 -9.18
CA ALA A 232 4.83 -7.86 -8.94
C ALA A 232 3.69 -8.30 -9.88
N LYS A 233 3.92 -9.37 -10.66
CA LYS A 233 2.93 -9.91 -11.61
C LYS A 233 1.71 -10.48 -10.90
N GLU A 234 1.92 -11.06 -9.72
CA GLU A 234 0.89 -11.63 -8.86
C GLU A 234 1.01 -10.99 -7.47
N LYS A 235 -0.12 -10.56 -6.92
CA LYS A 235 -0.22 -10.01 -5.57
C LYS A 235 -0.78 -11.07 -4.62
N SER A 236 -0.37 -11.01 -3.36
CA SER A 236 -0.90 -11.89 -2.30
C SER A 236 -2.34 -11.52 -1.93
N VAL A 237 -3.02 -12.47 -1.27
CA VAL A 237 -4.36 -12.23 -0.71
C VAL A 237 -4.35 -11.06 0.27
N LEU A 238 -3.33 -10.95 1.13
CA LEU A 238 -3.20 -9.83 2.05
C LEU A 238 -3.02 -8.49 1.33
N GLN A 239 -2.24 -8.43 0.25
CA GLN A 239 -2.12 -7.21 -0.56
C GLN A 239 -3.48 -6.80 -1.15
N HIS A 240 -4.26 -7.76 -1.66
CA HIS A 240 -5.62 -7.52 -2.15
C HIS A 240 -6.54 -6.98 -1.04
N VAL A 241 -6.53 -7.60 0.15
CA VAL A 241 -7.32 -7.11 1.30
C VAL A 241 -6.97 -5.67 1.65
N VAL A 242 -5.69 -5.33 1.74
CA VAL A 242 -5.24 -3.96 2.05
C VAL A 242 -5.72 -2.97 0.98
N GLN A 243 -5.63 -3.33 -0.31
CA GLN A 243 -6.09 -2.45 -1.39
C GLN A 243 -7.61 -2.21 -1.33
N ILE A 244 -8.41 -3.25 -1.06
CA ILE A 244 -9.86 -3.14 -0.91
C ILE A 244 -10.22 -2.22 0.27
N LEU A 245 -9.58 -2.42 1.42
CA LEU A 245 -9.80 -1.60 2.61
C LEU A 245 -9.44 -0.13 2.37
N LYS A 246 -8.28 0.13 1.74
CA LYS A 246 -7.87 1.49 1.36
C LYS A 246 -8.87 2.13 0.39
N ARG A 247 -9.35 1.41 -0.63
CA ARG A 247 -10.34 1.95 -1.57
C ARG A 247 -11.64 2.32 -0.87
N HIS A 248 -12.14 1.44 0.01
CA HIS A 248 -13.33 1.73 0.80
C HIS A 248 -13.14 2.99 1.67
N ARG A 249 -11.98 3.12 2.31
CA ARG A 249 -11.62 4.34 3.07
C ARG A 249 -11.67 5.57 2.18
N ASP A 250 -11.04 5.53 1.01
CA ASP A 250 -10.99 6.69 0.11
C ASP A 250 -12.37 7.07 -0.45
N ILE A 251 -13.29 6.12 -0.63
CA ILE A 251 -14.67 6.40 -1.05
C ILE A 251 -15.47 7.04 0.07
N MET A 252 -15.38 6.49 1.28
CA MET A 252 -16.09 7.01 2.46
C MET A 252 -15.65 8.44 2.81
N PHE A 253 -14.36 8.74 2.65
CA PHE A 253 -13.76 10.03 2.99
C PHE A 253 -13.39 10.88 1.77
N ARG A 254 -14.04 10.66 0.61
CA ARG A 254 -13.76 11.40 -0.63
C ARG A 254 -13.94 12.92 -0.55
N ASN A 255 -14.60 13.39 0.50
CA ASN A 255 -14.87 14.81 0.77
C ASN A 255 -14.24 15.29 2.11
N ASP A 256 -13.53 14.43 2.84
CA ASP A 256 -12.92 14.75 4.14
C ASP A 256 -11.53 14.09 4.21
N HIS A 257 -10.53 14.78 3.67
CA HIS A 257 -9.19 14.21 3.46
C HIS A 257 -8.29 14.27 4.71
N ASP A 258 -8.55 15.20 5.64
CA ASP A 258 -7.62 15.53 6.73
C ASP A 258 -7.71 14.57 7.93
N ASP A 259 -8.90 14.01 8.16
CA ASP A 259 -9.19 13.15 9.30
C ASP A 259 -9.49 11.69 8.92
N LYS A 260 -9.25 11.31 7.66
CA LYS A 260 -9.46 9.93 7.21
C LYS A 260 -8.43 8.97 7.85
N PRO A 261 -8.80 7.71 8.11
CA PRO A 261 -7.88 6.70 8.62
C PRO A 261 -6.60 6.59 7.78
N ILE A 262 -5.41 6.71 8.37
CA ILE A 262 -4.15 6.69 7.61
C ILE A 262 -3.80 5.27 7.14
N SER A 263 -3.17 5.16 5.97
CA SER A 263 -2.92 3.86 5.33
C SER A 263 -1.98 2.95 6.11
N ILE A 264 -1.04 3.50 6.87
CA ILE A 264 -0.12 2.70 7.70
C ILE A 264 -0.85 1.97 8.82
N ILE A 265 -1.88 2.57 9.45
CA ILE A 265 -2.71 1.90 10.46
C ILE A 265 -3.50 0.76 9.80
N ILE A 266 -4.17 1.02 8.68
CA ILE A 266 -4.95 -0.01 7.95
C ILE A 266 -4.05 -1.19 7.56
N THR A 267 -2.89 -0.90 6.97
CA THR A 267 -1.96 -1.93 6.48
C THR A 267 -1.37 -2.74 7.62
N THR A 268 -0.99 -2.08 8.72
CA THR A 268 -0.42 -2.73 9.90
C THR A 268 -1.43 -3.67 10.54
N LEU A 269 -2.63 -3.17 10.86
CA LEU A 269 -3.65 -3.98 11.53
C LEU A 269 -4.13 -5.12 10.62
N ALA A 270 -4.27 -4.89 9.31
CA ALA A 270 -4.56 -5.96 8.36
C ALA A 270 -3.48 -7.05 8.36
N GLY A 271 -2.20 -6.66 8.35
CA GLY A 271 -1.09 -7.59 8.43
C GLY A 271 -1.04 -8.39 9.74
N MET A 272 -1.37 -7.76 10.87
CA MET A 272 -1.44 -8.43 12.18
C MET A 272 -2.62 -9.40 12.28
N SER A 273 -3.77 -9.05 11.68
CA SER A 273 -4.98 -9.87 11.68
C SER A 273 -4.95 -11.08 10.77
N TYR A 274 -4.35 -10.93 9.58
CA TYR A 274 -4.30 -11.99 8.58
C TYR A 274 -3.70 -13.26 9.19
N GLN A 275 -4.22 -14.44 8.85
CA GLN A 275 -3.76 -15.74 9.37
C GLN A 275 -3.20 -16.66 8.29
N GLY A 276 -3.08 -16.16 7.05
CA GLY A 276 -2.56 -16.94 5.91
C GLY A 276 -3.67 -17.54 5.04
N GLU A 277 -4.87 -16.97 5.08
CA GLU A 277 -6.04 -17.39 4.32
C GLU A 277 -5.78 -17.37 2.81
N GLU A 278 -6.05 -18.48 2.12
CA GLU A 278 -5.85 -18.57 0.67
C GLU A 278 -7.03 -17.99 -0.13
N ASN A 279 -8.19 -17.83 0.49
CA ASN A 279 -9.39 -17.25 -0.13
C ASN A 279 -9.57 -15.78 0.27
N LEU A 280 -9.79 -14.92 -0.73
CA LEU A 280 -9.89 -13.47 -0.54
C LEU A 280 -11.12 -13.03 0.28
N VAL A 281 -12.25 -13.73 0.17
CA VAL A 281 -13.46 -13.43 0.95
C VAL A 281 -13.23 -13.77 2.42
N ASP A 282 -12.67 -14.95 2.69
CA ASP A 282 -12.38 -15.39 4.06
C ASP A 282 -11.34 -14.47 4.71
N ALA A 283 -10.28 -14.10 3.98
CA ALA A 283 -9.27 -13.15 4.43
C ALA A 283 -9.86 -11.77 4.76
N LEU A 284 -10.68 -11.21 3.86
CA LEU A 284 -11.29 -9.90 4.07
C LEU A 284 -12.21 -9.91 5.30
N CYS A 285 -13.04 -10.96 5.45
CA CYS A 285 -13.92 -11.13 6.61
C CYS A 285 -13.14 -11.28 7.91
N ASN A 286 -12.12 -12.15 7.94
CA ASN A 286 -11.32 -12.33 9.16
C ASN A 286 -10.60 -11.04 9.55
N VAL A 287 -9.95 -10.40 8.57
CA VAL A 287 -9.19 -9.16 8.80
C VAL A 287 -10.10 -8.06 9.32
N SER A 288 -11.23 -7.77 8.66
CA SER A 288 -12.15 -6.70 9.09
C SER A 288 -12.74 -6.95 10.48
N ASN A 289 -12.93 -8.21 10.88
CA ASN A 289 -13.51 -8.57 12.17
C ASN A 289 -12.50 -8.60 13.32
N SER A 290 -11.22 -8.82 13.03
CA SER A 290 -10.19 -8.98 14.07
C SER A 290 -9.25 -7.78 14.21
N MET A 291 -9.12 -6.91 13.21
CA MET A 291 -8.07 -5.87 13.21
C MET A 291 -8.14 -4.89 14.38
N GLU A 292 -9.34 -4.71 14.94
CA GLU A 292 -9.57 -3.90 16.13
C GLU A 292 -8.87 -4.43 17.38
N SER A 293 -8.70 -5.76 17.50
CA SER A 293 -8.09 -6.37 18.70
C SER A 293 -6.59 -6.10 18.83
N PHE A 294 -5.96 -5.58 17.78
CA PHE A 294 -4.55 -5.18 17.78
C PHE A 294 -4.35 -3.71 18.17
N ILE A 295 -5.43 -3.01 18.49
CA ILE A 295 -5.40 -1.66 19.05
C ILE A 295 -5.47 -1.78 20.57
N CYS A 296 -4.38 -1.43 21.26
CA CYS A 296 -4.30 -1.49 22.71
C CYS A 296 -4.40 -0.09 23.32
N LYS A 297 -4.52 -0.01 24.65
CA LYS A 297 -4.31 1.23 25.39
C LYS A 297 -3.05 1.14 26.23
N ASN A 298 -2.29 2.24 26.31
CA ASN A 298 -1.15 2.34 27.22
C ASN A 298 -1.59 2.70 28.65
N GLU A 299 -0.62 2.84 29.56
CA GLU A 299 -0.83 3.25 30.95
C GLU A 299 -1.50 4.63 31.10
N ARG A 300 -1.41 5.48 30.07
CA ARG A 300 -2.04 6.80 30.00
C ARG A 300 -3.44 6.76 29.37
N ASN A 301 -3.98 5.56 29.11
CA ASN A 301 -5.29 5.34 28.46
C ASN A 301 -5.35 5.88 27.02
N GLU A 302 -4.20 6.06 26.37
CA GLU A 302 -4.08 6.46 24.96
C GLU A 302 -4.08 5.23 24.06
N PHE A 303 -4.68 5.34 22.87
CA PHE A 303 -4.70 4.26 21.89
C PHE A 303 -3.33 4.06 21.25
N VAL A 304 -2.95 2.78 21.10
CA VAL A 304 -1.65 2.38 20.57
C VAL A 304 -1.82 1.36 19.46
N VAL A 305 -1.27 1.70 18.30
CA VAL A 305 -1.00 0.78 17.18
C VAL A 305 0.51 0.71 17.03
N LYS A 306 1.12 -0.35 17.57
CA LYS A 306 2.59 -0.49 17.57
C LYS A 306 3.10 -0.77 16.17
N ASN A 307 4.20 -0.13 15.79
CA ASN A 307 4.97 -0.58 14.63
C ASN A 307 5.59 -1.97 14.94
N PRO A 308 5.27 -3.03 14.16
CA PRO A 308 5.77 -4.39 14.41
C PRO A 308 7.30 -4.50 14.42
N VAL A 309 7.99 -3.62 13.69
CA VAL A 309 9.46 -3.60 13.58
C VAL A 309 10.13 -2.53 14.41
N ASN A 310 9.36 -1.63 15.04
CA ASN A 310 9.86 -0.61 15.95
C ASN A 310 8.83 -0.34 17.06
N PRO A 311 8.72 -1.21 18.10
CA PRO A 311 7.62 -1.15 19.06
C PRO A 311 7.46 0.15 19.86
N GLU A 312 8.50 1.00 19.89
CA GLU A 312 8.47 2.33 20.49
C GLU A 312 7.68 3.34 19.65
N GLU A 313 7.48 3.06 18.35
CA GLU A 313 6.67 3.89 17.46
C GLU A 313 5.19 3.49 17.54
N ASN A 314 4.36 4.47 17.87
CA ASN A 314 2.91 4.36 17.86
C ASN A 314 2.36 5.04 16.59
N PHE A 315 1.77 4.28 15.67
CA PHE A 315 1.14 4.83 14.47
C PHE A 315 -0.16 5.60 14.76
N ALA A 316 -0.73 5.46 15.96
CA ALA A 316 -1.89 6.20 16.43
C ALA A 316 -1.51 7.41 17.33
N ASP A 317 -0.24 7.83 17.34
CA ASP A 317 0.25 8.96 18.15
C ASP A 317 -0.57 10.25 17.99
N LYS A 318 -1.04 10.54 16.77
CA LYS A 318 -1.85 11.73 16.48
C LYS A 318 -3.31 11.63 16.92
N TRP A 319 -3.80 10.48 17.39
CA TRP A 319 -5.20 10.34 17.82
C TRP A 319 -5.51 11.14 19.07
N THR A 320 -4.55 11.27 20.00
CA THR A 320 -4.72 12.09 21.22
C THR A 320 -4.91 13.57 20.88
N SER A 321 -4.13 14.10 19.93
CA SER A 321 -4.23 15.51 19.50
C SER A 321 -5.31 15.76 18.46
N HIS A 322 -5.76 14.71 17.76
CA HIS A 322 -6.81 14.78 16.73
C HIS A 322 -7.87 13.68 16.95
N PRO A 323 -8.76 13.80 17.95
CA PRO A 323 -9.72 12.75 18.30
C PRO A 323 -10.66 12.34 17.16
N LYS A 324 -10.91 13.24 16.20
CA LYS A 324 -11.72 12.94 15.01
C LYS A 324 -11.11 11.84 14.15
N ARG A 325 -9.77 11.74 14.05
CA ARG A 325 -9.07 10.65 13.34
C ARG A 325 -9.35 9.28 13.95
N GLN A 326 -9.32 9.22 15.29
CA GLN A 326 -9.68 8.01 16.01
C GLN A 326 -11.14 7.64 15.75
N HIS A 327 -12.06 8.59 15.94
CA HIS A 327 -13.49 8.36 15.72
C HIS A 327 -13.76 7.84 14.30
N ASN A 328 -13.17 8.50 13.30
CA ASN A 328 -13.29 8.14 11.89
C ASN A 328 -12.72 6.74 11.57
N PHE A 329 -11.67 6.29 12.27
CA PHE A 329 -11.18 4.92 12.14
C PHE A 329 -12.22 3.88 12.55
N PHE A 330 -12.83 4.02 13.73
CA PHE A 330 -13.83 3.07 14.20
C PHE A 330 -15.12 3.16 13.36
N LEU A 331 -15.54 4.37 13.00
CA LEU A 331 -16.68 4.58 12.10
C LEU A 331 -16.47 3.89 10.75
N TRP A 332 -15.27 4.01 10.19
CA TRP A 332 -14.89 3.35 8.94
C TRP A 332 -14.87 1.83 9.06
N LEU A 333 -14.30 1.30 10.14
CA LEU A 333 -14.22 -0.14 10.35
C LEU A 333 -15.62 -0.78 10.45
N ASP A 334 -16.56 -0.12 11.13
CA ASP A 334 -17.95 -0.55 11.20
C ASP A 334 -18.65 -0.49 9.84
N ALA A 335 -18.38 0.54 9.03
CA ALA A 335 -18.90 0.64 7.67
C ALA A 335 -18.38 -0.52 6.80
N VAL A 336 -17.07 -0.80 6.82
CA VAL A 336 -16.46 -1.94 6.10
C VAL A 336 -17.16 -3.26 6.45
N LYS A 337 -17.33 -3.54 7.75
CA LYS A 337 -17.99 -4.77 8.21
C LYS A 337 -19.41 -4.90 7.66
N LYS A 338 -20.20 -3.81 7.68
CA LYS A 338 -21.59 -3.79 7.20
C LYS A 338 -21.68 -3.90 5.68
N ASP A 339 -20.89 -3.10 4.97
CA ASP A 339 -20.98 -2.99 3.51
C ASP A 339 -20.55 -4.28 2.83
N PHE A 340 -19.45 -4.92 3.27
CA PHE A 340 -19.06 -6.21 2.72
C PHE A 340 -20.00 -7.35 3.13
N ALA A 341 -20.59 -7.32 4.32
CA ALA A 341 -21.65 -8.27 4.68
C ALA A 341 -22.87 -8.16 3.76
N ASN A 342 -23.28 -6.93 3.40
CA ASN A 342 -24.37 -6.68 2.46
C ASN A 342 -24.02 -7.12 1.03
N ILE A 343 -22.80 -6.81 0.58
CA ILE A 343 -22.28 -7.25 -0.73
C ILE A 343 -22.38 -8.77 -0.84
N PHE A 344 -21.89 -9.51 0.16
CA PHE A 344 -21.88 -10.97 0.18
C PHE A 344 -23.28 -11.60 0.28
N GLN A 345 -24.32 -10.83 0.61
CA GLN A 345 -25.71 -11.29 0.64
C GLN A 345 -26.52 -10.83 -0.58
N SER A 346 -25.94 -10.01 -1.45
CA SER A 346 -26.62 -9.40 -2.59
C SER A 346 -26.24 -10.07 -3.93
N LYS A 347 -27.15 -10.03 -4.90
CA LYS A 347 -26.94 -10.52 -6.26
C LYS A 347 -27.49 -9.52 -7.28
N GLY A 348 -27.10 -9.65 -8.54
CA GLY A 348 -27.70 -8.87 -9.62
C GLY A 348 -27.52 -7.36 -9.47
N PRO A 349 -28.54 -6.55 -9.78
CA PRO A 349 -28.48 -5.09 -9.66
C PRO A 349 -28.17 -4.60 -8.24
N LEU A 350 -28.71 -5.26 -7.21
CA LEU A 350 -28.45 -4.91 -5.81
C LEU A 350 -26.98 -5.08 -5.42
N LEU A 351 -26.32 -6.11 -5.98
CA LEU A 351 -24.88 -6.31 -5.79
C LEU A 351 -24.07 -5.17 -6.40
N ARG A 352 -24.42 -4.74 -7.62
CA ARG A 352 -23.76 -3.61 -8.27
C ARG A 352 -23.95 -2.32 -7.49
N GLU A 353 -25.14 -2.08 -6.96
CA GLU A 353 -25.44 -0.91 -6.12
C GLU A 353 -24.62 -0.92 -4.82
N ASN A 354 -24.65 -2.03 -4.08
CA ASN A 354 -23.91 -2.16 -2.82
C ASN A 354 -22.40 -2.05 -3.03
N LEU A 355 -21.88 -2.67 -4.09
CA LEU A 355 -20.47 -2.52 -4.48
C LEU A 355 -20.17 -1.05 -4.83
N GLY A 356 -21.02 -0.40 -5.62
CA GLY A 356 -20.85 1.01 -6.00
C GLY A 356 -20.78 1.95 -4.80
N LYS A 357 -21.59 1.72 -3.76
CA LYS A 357 -21.54 2.48 -2.51
C LYS A 357 -20.21 2.28 -1.77
N ALA A 358 -19.72 1.05 -1.70
CA ALA A 358 -18.51 0.70 -0.96
C ALA A 358 -17.20 1.12 -1.66
N VAL A 359 -17.13 1.02 -2.99
CA VAL A 359 -15.86 1.15 -3.74
C VAL A 359 -15.89 2.15 -4.89
N GLY A 360 -17.03 2.79 -5.14
CA GLY A 360 -17.26 3.74 -6.24
C GLY A 360 -18.10 3.15 -7.35
N ALA A 361 -19.07 3.91 -7.84
CA ALA A 361 -20.04 3.47 -8.86
C ALA A 361 -19.38 3.20 -10.22
N ASP A 362 -18.36 3.99 -10.57
CA ASP A 362 -17.52 3.82 -11.75
C ASP A 362 -16.75 2.49 -11.71
N ILE A 363 -16.12 2.19 -10.58
CA ILE A 363 -15.40 0.93 -10.37
C ILE A 363 -16.37 -0.25 -10.37
N ALA A 364 -17.52 -0.14 -9.71
CA ALA A 364 -18.53 -1.19 -9.72
C ALA A 364 -19.02 -1.50 -11.13
N ALA A 365 -19.24 -0.48 -11.97
CA ALA A 365 -19.58 -0.65 -13.38
C ALA A 365 -18.46 -1.36 -14.16
N ALA A 366 -17.21 -0.92 -14.02
CA ALA A 366 -16.06 -1.53 -14.68
C ALA A 366 -15.86 -3.01 -14.27
N VAL A 367 -16.02 -3.32 -12.98
CA VAL A 367 -15.98 -4.69 -12.46
C VAL A 367 -17.10 -5.54 -13.09
N SER A 368 -18.32 -5.02 -13.17
CA SER A 368 -19.43 -5.72 -13.80
C SER A 368 -19.13 -6.03 -15.27
N GLU A 369 -18.63 -5.05 -16.03
CA GLU A 369 -18.24 -5.26 -17.43
C GLU A 369 -17.14 -6.32 -17.57
N THR A 370 -16.10 -6.27 -16.73
CA THR A 370 -14.99 -7.24 -16.75
C THR A 370 -15.50 -8.66 -16.49
N LEU A 371 -16.43 -8.84 -15.55
CA LEU A 371 -17.02 -10.14 -15.27
C LEU A 371 -17.93 -10.64 -16.40
N ILE A 372 -18.74 -9.75 -17.01
CA ILE A 372 -19.59 -10.09 -18.15
C ILE A 372 -18.74 -10.52 -19.35
N LYS A 373 -17.70 -9.74 -19.70
CA LYS A 373 -16.78 -10.07 -20.80
C LYS A 373 -16.06 -11.40 -20.58
N SER A 374 -15.61 -11.66 -19.35
CA SER A 374 -14.99 -12.94 -18.96
C SER A 374 -15.99 -14.10 -19.11
N HIS A 375 -17.23 -13.92 -18.67
CA HIS A 375 -18.28 -14.92 -18.82
C HIS A 375 -18.61 -15.22 -20.28
N GLN A 376 -18.81 -14.19 -21.10
CA GLN A 376 -19.04 -14.33 -22.54
C GLN A 376 -17.88 -15.05 -23.26
N SER A 377 -16.63 -14.69 -22.93
CA SER A 377 -15.44 -15.36 -23.45
C SER A 377 -15.38 -16.84 -23.06
N ASN A 378 -15.69 -17.18 -21.81
CA ASN A 378 -15.72 -18.57 -21.35
C ASN A 378 -16.82 -19.40 -22.05
N ILE A 379 -17.97 -18.79 -22.36
CA ILE A 379 -19.02 -19.41 -23.16
C ILE A 379 -18.53 -19.62 -24.60
N HIS A 380 -18.01 -18.57 -25.23
CA HIS A 380 -17.52 -18.61 -26.62
C HIS A 380 -16.41 -19.66 -26.80
N ASN A 381 -15.51 -19.77 -25.83
CA ASN A 381 -14.40 -20.73 -25.84
C ASN A 381 -14.79 -22.14 -25.35
N GLY A 382 -16.08 -22.40 -25.07
CA GLY A 382 -16.57 -23.71 -24.64
C GLY A 382 -16.10 -24.17 -23.25
N ILE A 383 -15.57 -23.24 -22.45
CA ILE A 383 -15.10 -23.48 -21.07
C ILE A 383 -16.31 -23.59 -20.12
N ALA A 384 -17.33 -22.76 -20.32
CA ALA A 384 -18.56 -22.79 -19.53
C ALA A 384 -19.55 -23.83 -20.07
N LYS A 385 -19.93 -24.77 -19.20
CA LYS A 385 -20.78 -25.93 -19.50
C LYS A 385 -21.92 -26.05 -18.49
N VAL A 386 -23.11 -26.41 -18.94
CA VAL A 386 -24.27 -26.78 -18.10
C VAL A 386 -24.19 -28.24 -17.74
N THR A 387 -24.19 -28.50 -16.43
CA THR A 387 -24.33 -29.84 -15.86
C THR A 387 -25.73 -30.39 -16.12
N ALA A 388 -25.92 -31.70 -15.97
CA ALA A 388 -27.24 -32.33 -16.09
C ALA A 388 -28.29 -31.79 -15.09
N THR A 389 -27.85 -31.13 -14.02
CA THR A 389 -28.70 -30.49 -13.00
C THR A 389 -29.03 -29.02 -13.29
N GLY A 390 -28.63 -28.48 -14.45
CA GLY A 390 -28.91 -27.09 -14.83
C GLY A 390 -27.99 -26.05 -14.19
N THR A 391 -26.97 -26.48 -13.44
CA THR A 391 -25.95 -25.58 -12.88
C THR A 391 -24.80 -25.37 -13.86
N ILE A 392 -24.25 -24.15 -13.86
CA ILE A 392 -23.12 -23.77 -14.72
C ILE A 392 -21.81 -24.22 -14.05
N GLY A 393 -20.97 -24.95 -14.78
CA GLY A 393 -19.66 -25.44 -14.32
C GLY A 393 -18.70 -25.69 -15.48
N THR A 394 -17.59 -26.39 -15.23
CA THR A 394 -16.58 -26.72 -16.25
C THR A 394 -16.79 -28.11 -16.88
N ILE A 395 -17.80 -28.86 -16.41
CA ILE A 395 -18.14 -30.22 -16.84
C ILE A 395 -19.62 -30.23 -17.24
N GLY A 396 -19.95 -30.62 -18.48
CA GLY A 396 -21.33 -30.59 -19.01
C GLY A 396 -21.45 -30.22 -20.50
N LYS A 397 -22.66 -29.86 -20.95
CA LYS A 397 -22.93 -29.40 -22.33
C LYS A 397 -22.69 -27.90 -22.47
N SER A 398 -22.14 -27.43 -23.58
CA SER A 398 -21.86 -26.00 -23.82
C SER A 398 -23.13 -25.13 -23.71
N LEU A 399 -23.01 -23.98 -23.05
CA LEU A 399 -24.08 -22.98 -22.90
C LEU A 399 -24.22 -22.08 -24.14
N ASN A 400 -25.43 -21.55 -24.35
CA ASN A 400 -25.66 -20.36 -25.18
C ASN A 400 -25.72 -19.10 -24.28
N ALA A 401 -25.28 -17.97 -24.82
CA ALA A 401 -24.73 -16.80 -24.12
C ALA A 401 -25.67 -15.94 -23.23
N SER A 402 -26.85 -16.41 -22.85
CA SER A 402 -27.95 -15.54 -22.39
C SER A 402 -28.14 -15.38 -20.87
N ASN A 403 -27.18 -15.76 -20.00
CA ASN A 403 -27.32 -15.55 -18.55
C ASN A 403 -26.00 -15.07 -17.92
N CYS A 404 -25.94 -13.83 -17.44
CA CYS A 404 -24.76 -13.26 -16.78
C CYS A 404 -25.01 -12.97 -15.28
N PHE A 405 -23.91 -12.94 -14.51
CA PHE A 405 -23.85 -12.76 -13.04
C PHE A 405 -24.61 -11.54 -12.48
N PHE A 406 -24.92 -10.54 -13.32
CA PHE A 406 -25.64 -9.32 -12.92
C PHE A 406 -27.11 -9.25 -13.38
N GLY A 407 -27.62 -10.24 -14.12
CA GLY A 407 -28.95 -10.16 -14.76
C GLY A 407 -28.98 -9.28 -16.02
N GLU A 408 -30.03 -9.39 -16.82
CA GLU A 408 -30.30 -8.43 -17.93
C GLU A 408 -30.82 -7.10 -17.34
N GLU A 409 -30.43 -5.98 -17.97
CA GLU A 409 -30.83 -4.62 -17.56
C GLU A 409 -32.35 -4.38 -17.58
#